data_AF-A0A9D9K294-F1
#
_entry.id   AF-A0A9D9K294-F1
#
_cell.length_a   1.000
_cell.length_b   1.000
_cell.length_c   1.000
_cell.angle_alpha   90.00
_cell.angle_beta   90.00
_cell.angle_gamma   90.00
#
_symmetry.space_group_name_H-M   'P 1'
#
loop_
_entity.id
_entity.type
_entity.pdbx_description
1 polymer ?
#
loop_
_entity_poly.entity_id
_entity_poly.type
_entity_poly.pdbx_seq_one_letter_code
_entity_poly.pdbx_strand_id
1 'polypeptide(L)'
;MNWIGYRVVFRLRSPLHIGWRKVGNVQVTRPYLTGRSFWGALTERLARDTAARTGQMATNSNGYQEVGKQVNEMLAFTYFYPALQSGNDYQVVWPWDDERTFRRRFLSSYQSTALVYLAHSAAEGSLHEIEFLSPHMLDTADPIYLVGYVFELKDCSLPWRDALTRLQFGGERGYGWGKTELVSLEKADDVFGYAVDCSGHRPVITVPRGERLLAHTKPDQAMIAGEVEPLVGREWHNNSGAGASITHFGVVYAPGGVATNERCFAVESFGLWQKQS
;
A
#
# COMPACT_ATOMS: atom_id res chain seq x y z
N MET A 1 -26.63 -0.22 -3.66
CA MET A 1 -25.16 -0.32 -3.49
C MET A 1 -24.53 0.20 -4.76
N ASN A 2 -23.75 1.27 -4.66
CA ASN A 2 -22.97 1.83 -5.77
C ASN A 2 -21.60 1.16 -5.86
N TRP A 3 -21.10 0.61 -4.75
CA TRP A 3 -19.83 -0.08 -4.67
C TRP A 3 -20.02 -1.54 -4.25
N ILE A 4 -19.11 -2.42 -4.66
CA ILE A 4 -19.04 -3.82 -4.24
C ILE A 4 -17.66 -4.07 -3.63
N GLY A 5 -17.63 -4.54 -2.38
CA GLY A 5 -16.40 -4.84 -1.66
C GLY A 5 -15.84 -6.21 -1.98
N TYR A 6 -14.51 -6.28 -2.10
CA TYR A 6 -13.77 -7.53 -2.25
C TYR A 6 -12.61 -7.57 -1.26
N ARG A 7 -12.52 -8.65 -0.50
CA ARG A 7 -11.33 -9.00 0.26
C ARG A 7 -10.29 -9.58 -0.70
N VAL A 8 -9.08 -9.07 -0.61
CA VAL A 8 -7.95 -9.43 -1.46
C VAL A 8 -6.80 -9.90 -0.60
N VAL A 9 -6.29 -11.09 -0.89
CA VAL A 9 -5.15 -11.68 -0.19
C VAL A 9 -4.02 -11.96 -1.16
N PHE A 10 -2.86 -11.38 -0.89
CA PHE A 10 -1.62 -11.66 -1.60
C PHE A 10 -0.67 -12.49 -0.73
N ARG A 11 0.01 -13.47 -1.31
CA ARG A 11 1.22 -14.04 -0.70
C ARG A 11 2.42 -13.20 -1.09
N LEU A 12 3.24 -12.82 -0.11
CA LEU A 12 4.50 -12.13 -0.38
C LEU A 12 5.57 -13.15 -0.79
N ARG A 13 6.14 -12.98 -1.99
CA ARG A 13 7.11 -13.93 -2.59
C ARG A 13 8.55 -13.42 -2.56
N SER A 14 8.76 -12.12 -2.40
CA SER A 14 10.09 -11.52 -2.22
C SER A 14 10.04 -10.32 -1.26
N PRO A 15 11.19 -9.86 -0.73
CA PRO A 15 11.26 -8.71 0.18
C PRO A 15 10.48 -7.50 -0.33
N LEU A 16 9.71 -6.83 0.53
CA LEU A 16 8.92 -5.66 0.15
C LEU A 16 9.42 -4.40 0.86
N HIS A 17 9.85 -3.40 0.07
CA HIS A 17 10.21 -2.09 0.59
C HIS A 17 9.15 -1.04 0.22
N ILE A 18 8.46 -0.51 1.23
CA ILE A 18 7.54 0.62 1.11
C ILE A 18 8.21 1.81 1.78
N GLY A 19 8.89 2.66 1.01
CA GLY A 19 9.69 3.76 1.56
C GLY A 19 8.91 4.63 2.56
N TRP A 20 9.52 4.87 3.72
CA TRP A 20 8.94 5.70 4.78
C TRP A 20 9.82 6.89 5.13
N ARG A 21 10.97 6.62 5.75
CA ARG A 21 11.92 7.62 6.25
C ARG A 21 13.34 7.09 6.18
N LYS A 22 14.32 7.98 6.34
CA LYS A 22 15.74 7.63 6.40
C LYS A 22 16.29 7.90 7.80
N VAL A 23 16.99 6.94 8.38
CA VAL A 23 17.68 7.06 9.67
C VAL A 23 19.15 6.74 9.43
N GLY A 24 20.02 7.76 9.49
CA GLY A 24 21.43 7.60 9.10
C GLY A 24 21.57 7.13 7.66
N ASN A 25 22.23 6.00 7.43
CA ASN A 25 22.37 5.33 6.13
C ASN A 25 21.25 4.30 5.84
N VAL A 26 20.30 4.12 6.76
CA VAL A 26 19.20 3.14 6.65
C VAL A 26 17.96 3.80 6.05
N GLN A 27 17.44 3.21 4.97
CA GLN A 27 16.13 3.52 4.40
C GLN A 27 15.09 2.59 5.04
N VAL A 28 14.19 3.16 5.84
CA VAL A 28 13.20 2.41 6.63
C VAL A 28 11.95 2.17 5.79
N THR A 29 11.36 0.99 5.93
CA THR A 29 10.10 0.62 5.27
C THR A 29 8.91 0.88 6.19
N ARG A 30 7.74 1.14 5.61
CA ARG A 30 6.47 0.99 6.32
C ARG A 30 6.19 -0.49 6.60
N PRO A 31 5.57 -0.81 7.74
CA PRO A 31 5.20 -2.19 8.09
C PRO A 31 3.92 -2.68 7.39
N TYR A 32 3.41 -1.95 6.40
CA TYR A 32 2.21 -2.25 5.62
C TYR A 32 2.32 -1.66 4.22
N LEU A 33 1.55 -2.20 3.27
CA LEU A 33 1.46 -1.69 1.90
C LEU A 33 0.42 -0.56 1.86
N THR A 34 0.88 0.65 1.50
CA THR A 34 -0.01 1.80 1.36
C THR A 34 -0.85 1.74 0.10
N GLY A 35 -2.02 2.38 0.13
CA GLY A 35 -2.87 2.50 -1.04
C GLY A 35 -2.22 3.28 -2.18
N ARG A 36 -1.32 4.24 -1.92
CA ARG A 36 -0.55 4.92 -2.97
C ARG A 36 0.41 3.97 -3.71
N SER A 37 1.03 3.03 -2.99
CA SER A 37 1.87 1.99 -3.58
C SER A 37 1.04 0.97 -4.36
N PHE A 38 -0.12 0.57 -3.82
CA PHE A 38 -1.06 -0.30 -4.51
C PHE A 38 -1.58 0.34 -5.81
N TRP A 39 -2.06 1.58 -5.74
CA TRP A 39 -2.48 2.38 -6.88
C TRP A 39 -1.40 2.43 -7.95
N GLY A 40 -0.16 2.75 -7.58
CA GLY A 40 0.95 2.85 -8.54
C GLY A 40 1.21 1.54 -9.27
N ALA A 41 1.22 0.41 -8.56
CA ALA A 41 1.41 -0.90 -9.15
C ALA A 41 0.24 -1.30 -10.07
N LEU A 42 -1.01 -1.02 -9.65
CA LEU A 42 -2.20 -1.34 -10.42
C LEU A 42 -2.30 -0.47 -11.68
N THR A 43 -2.11 0.84 -11.55
CA THR A 43 -2.07 1.78 -12.68
C THR A 43 -1.00 1.39 -13.69
N GLU A 44 0.21 1.05 -13.24
CA GLU A 44 1.27 0.62 -14.14
C GLU A 44 0.89 -0.66 -14.88
N ARG A 45 0.36 -1.66 -14.17
CA ARG A 45 -0.04 -2.94 -14.76
C ARG A 45 -1.13 -2.73 -15.81
N LEU A 46 -2.19 -1.99 -15.47
CA LEU A 46 -3.30 -1.70 -16.37
C LEU A 46 -2.85 -0.93 -17.62
N ALA A 47 -1.98 0.08 -17.46
CA ALA A 47 -1.45 0.84 -18.58
C ALA A 47 -0.62 -0.05 -19.53
N ARG A 48 0.24 -0.91 -18.97
CA ARG A 48 1.04 -1.86 -19.77
C ARG A 48 0.18 -2.89 -20.49
N ASP A 49 -0.84 -3.43 -19.82
CA ASP A 49 -1.74 -4.43 -20.41
C ASP A 49 -2.62 -3.84 -21.51
N THR A 50 -3.04 -2.58 -21.37
CA THR A 50 -3.76 -1.86 -22.43
C THR A 50 -2.84 -1.60 -23.62
N ALA A 51 -1.63 -1.11 -23.40
CA ALA A 51 -0.64 -0.88 -24.46
C ALA A 51 -0.31 -2.17 -25.25
N ALA A 52 -0.14 -3.29 -24.54
CA ALA A 52 0.08 -4.60 -25.16
C ALA A 52 -1.09 -5.05 -26.05
N ARG A 53 -2.33 -4.78 -25.63
CA ARG A 53 -3.54 -5.11 -26.41
C ARG A 53 -3.73 -4.21 -27.63
N THR A 54 -3.36 -2.94 -27.55
CA THR A 54 -3.54 -1.97 -28.65
C THR A 54 -2.34 -1.91 -29.60
N GLY A 55 -1.27 -2.68 -29.34
CA GLY A 55 -0.04 -2.66 -30.15
C GLY A 55 0.75 -1.35 -30.03
N GLN A 56 0.43 -0.52 -29.03
CA GLN A 56 1.12 0.75 -28.78
C GLN A 56 2.25 0.58 -27.76
N MET A 57 3.30 1.39 -27.85
CA MET A 57 4.31 1.42 -26.80
C MET A 57 3.78 2.13 -25.55
N ALA A 58 3.99 1.53 -24.38
CA ALA A 58 3.65 2.09 -23.06
C ALA A 58 4.61 3.23 -22.63
N THR A 59 4.94 4.14 -23.55
CA THR A 59 5.95 5.20 -23.35
C THR A 59 5.36 6.58 -23.13
N ASN A 60 4.05 6.76 -23.36
CA ASN A 60 3.41 8.07 -23.19
C ASN A 60 2.94 8.26 -21.74
N SER A 61 3.53 9.22 -21.04
CA SER A 61 3.21 9.56 -19.65
C SER A 61 1.73 9.93 -19.44
N ASN A 62 1.08 10.51 -20.45
CA ASN A 62 -0.35 10.80 -20.43
C ASN A 62 -1.21 9.53 -20.24
N GLY A 63 -0.77 8.38 -20.76
CA GLY A 63 -1.49 7.12 -20.60
C GLY A 63 -1.54 6.64 -19.14
N TYR A 64 -0.42 6.76 -18.42
CA TYR A 64 -0.38 6.39 -16.99
C TYR A 64 -1.21 7.35 -16.13
N GLN A 65 -1.22 8.65 -16.45
CA GLN A 65 -2.03 9.63 -15.73
C GLN A 65 -3.53 9.35 -15.90
N GLU A 66 -3.97 9.09 -17.13
CA GLU A 66 -5.37 8.79 -17.43
C GLU A 66 -5.82 7.48 -16.74
N VAL A 67 -5.04 6.40 -16.87
CA VAL A 67 -5.33 5.14 -16.18
C VAL A 67 -5.34 5.34 -14.66
N GLY A 68 -4.40 6.13 -14.12
CA GLY A 68 -4.34 6.44 -12.70
C GLY A 68 -5.57 7.19 -12.19
N LYS A 69 -6.08 8.13 -12.97
CA LYS A 69 -7.33 8.84 -12.69
C LYS A 69 -8.52 7.87 -12.69
N GLN A 70 -8.65 7.03 -13.72
CA GLN A 70 -9.71 6.02 -13.81
C GLN A 70 -9.68 5.04 -12.64
N VAL A 71 -8.50 4.60 -12.20
CA VAL A 71 -8.35 3.75 -11.01
C VAL A 71 -8.92 4.45 -9.77
N ASN A 72 -8.61 5.74 -9.56
CA ASN A 72 -9.14 6.47 -8.39
C ASN A 72 -10.64 6.77 -8.49
N GLU A 73 -11.20 6.89 -9.70
CA GLU A 73 -12.63 7.15 -9.90
C GLU A 73 -13.47 5.89 -9.76
N MET A 74 -12.99 4.76 -10.30
CA MET A 74 -13.75 3.51 -10.36
C MET A 74 -13.41 2.51 -9.26
N LEU A 75 -12.28 2.69 -8.56
CA LEU A 75 -11.85 1.84 -7.46
C LEU A 75 -11.57 2.69 -6.21
N ALA A 76 -11.87 2.12 -5.05
CA ALA A 76 -11.34 2.55 -3.77
C ALA A 76 -10.73 1.33 -3.08
N PHE A 77 -9.75 1.51 -2.21
CA PHE A 77 -9.07 0.37 -1.58
C PHE A 77 -8.47 0.77 -0.25
N THR A 78 -8.32 -0.21 0.63
CA THR A 78 -7.67 -0.05 1.93
C THR A 78 -6.15 -0.14 1.77
N TYR A 79 -5.44 -0.02 2.89
CA TYR A 79 -4.06 -0.50 2.95
C TYR A 79 -4.08 -2.02 3.08
N PHE A 80 -2.93 -2.65 2.77
CA PHE A 80 -2.76 -4.07 2.95
C PHE A 80 -1.80 -4.35 4.10
N TYR A 81 -2.23 -5.21 5.00
CA TYR A 81 -1.54 -5.49 6.25
C TYR A 81 -0.97 -6.90 6.26
N PRO A 82 0.22 -7.10 6.88
CA PRO A 82 0.80 -8.42 7.05
C PRO A 82 -0.14 -9.35 7.80
N ALA A 83 -0.27 -10.57 7.31
CA ALA A 83 -1.13 -11.59 7.89
C ALA A 83 -0.43 -12.95 7.84
N LEU A 84 -0.85 -13.82 8.75
CA LEU A 84 -0.43 -15.22 8.82
C LEU A 84 -1.61 -16.12 8.50
N GLN A 85 -1.33 -17.25 7.86
CA GLN A 85 -2.36 -18.25 7.63
C GLN A 85 -2.76 -18.89 8.97
N SER A 86 -4.06 -18.91 9.25
CA SER A 86 -4.65 -19.53 10.44
C SER A 86 -5.81 -20.43 10.01
N GLY A 87 -5.53 -21.74 9.92
CA GLY A 87 -6.46 -22.70 9.33
C GLY A 87 -6.77 -22.37 7.87
N ASN A 88 -8.05 -22.14 7.57
CA ASN A 88 -8.53 -21.80 6.23
C ASN A 88 -8.63 -20.30 5.97
N ASP A 89 -8.21 -19.45 6.91
CA ASP A 89 -8.26 -18.00 6.77
C ASP A 89 -6.89 -17.35 7.10
N TYR A 90 -6.85 -16.02 7.07
CA TYR A 90 -5.66 -15.20 7.29
C TYR A 90 -5.90 -14.21 8.43
N GLN A 91 -5.11 -14.34 9.48
CA GLN A 91 -5.14 -13.45 10.62
C GLN A 91 -4.15 -12.31 10.42
N VAL A 92 -4.66 -11.07 10.40
CA VAL A 92 -3.83 -9.87 10.31
C VAL A 92 -3.02 -9.69 11.59
N VAL A 93 -1.75 -9.32 11.43
CA VAL A 93 -0.84 -8.97 12.52
C VAL A 93 -0.61 -7.46 12.47
N TRP A 94 -1.20 -6.75 13.42
CA TRP A 94 -1.13 -5.30 13.46
C TRP A 94 0.22 -4.81 13.98
N PRO A 95 0.93 -3.94 13.23
CA PRO A 95 2.25 -3.45 13.65
C PRO A 95 2.26 -2.66 14.97
N TRP A 96 1.12 -2.10 15.34
CA TRP A 96 0.96 -1.23 16.52
C TRP A 96 0.53 -1.96 17.80
N ASP A 97 0.20 -3.26 17.73
CA ASP A 97 -0.18 -4.02 18.93
C ASP A 97 1.04 -4.38 19.79
N ASP A 98 2.13 -4.82 19.15
CA ASP A 98 3.46 -4.99 19.76
C ASP A 98 4.53 -4.68 18.70
N GLU A 99 4.90 -3.40 18.59
CA GLU A 99 5.87 -2.95 17.58
C GLU A 99 7.20 -3.68 17.69
N ARG A 100 7.70 -3.91 18.91
CA ARG A 100 9.01 -4.55 19.12
C ARG A 100 9.00 -5.97 18.60
N THR A 101 7.97 -6.75 18.93
CA THR A 101 7.84 -8.12 18.45
C THR A 101 7.55 -8.16 16.95
N PHE A 102 6.71 -7.24 16.44
CA PHE A 102 6.46 -7.13 15.01
C PHE A 102 7.74 -6.89 14.23
N ARG A 103 8.52 -5.85 14.59
CA ARG A 103 9.78 -5.51 13.91
C ARG A 103 10.74 -6.69 13.91
N ARG A 104 10.91 -7.38 15.05
CA ARG A 104 11.79 -8.56 15.18
C ARG A 104 11.38 -9.72 14.27
N ARG A 105 10.09 -9.93 14.03
CA ARG A 105 9.56 -11.10 13.32
C ARG A 105 9.32 -10.85 11.83
N PHE A 106 9.02 -9.60 11.46
CA PHE A 106 8.55 -9.24 10.12
C PHE A 106 9.53 -8.38 9.33
N LEU A 107 10.39 -7.60 9.99
CA LEU A 107 11.27 -6.64 9.31
C LEU A 107 12.74 -7.08 9.37
N SER A 108 13.41 -7.01 8.24
CA SER A 108 14.86 -7.22 8.13
C SER A 108 15.47 -6.14 7.24
N SER A 109 16.77 -6.15 7.04
CA SER A 109 17.46 -5.17 6.21
C SER A 109 18.47 -5.82 5.26
N TYR A 110 18.74 -5.12 4.16
CA TYR A 110 19.72 -5.51 3.16
C TYR A 110 20.74 -4.39 3.00
N GLN A 111 22.02 -4.73 3.14
CA GLN A 111 23.14 -3.80 2.99
C GLN A 111 23.68 -3.88 1.56
N SER A 112 23.90 -2.73 0.94
CA SER A 112 24.41 -2.62 -0.42
C SER A 112 25.37 -1.45 -0.57
N THR A 113 26.33 -1.58 -1.47
CA THR A 113 27.29 -0.52 -1.83
C THR A 113 27.46 -0.51 -3.34
N ALA A 114 27.62 0.67 -3.93
CA ALA A 114 27.95 0.78 -5.33
C ALA A 114 29.41 0.37 -5.56
N LEU A 115 29.70 -0.27 -6.69
CA LEU A 115 31.06 -0.69 -7.06
C LEU A 115 31.67 0.29 -8.07
N VAL A 116 32.93 0.66 -7.85
CA VAL A 116 33.77 1.35 -8.83
C VAL A 116 34.55 0.28 -9.60
N TYR A 117 34.00 -0.15 -10.74
CA TYR A 117 34.53 -1.28 -11.50
C TYR A 117 35.99 -1.11 -11.92
N LEU A 118 36.41 0.10 -12.31
CA LEU A 118 37.80 0.40 -12.72
C LEU A 118 38.79 0.30 -11.56
N ALA A 119 38.34 0.53 -10.33
CA ALA A 119 39.18 0.55 -9.14
C ALA A 119 39.00 -0.71 -8.26
N HIS A 120 38.21 -1.69 -8.71
CA HIS A 120 37.83 -2.90 -7.97
C HIS A 120 37.48 -2.65 -6.49
N SER A 121 36.82 -1.53 -6.21
CA SER A 121 36.54 -1.07 -4.84
C SER A 121 35.09 -0.62 -4.71
N ALA A 122 34.62 -0.56 -3.46
CA ALA A 122 33.35 0.08 -3.15
C ALA A 122 33.47 1.60 -3.37
N ALA A 123 32.45 2.20 -3.98
CA ALA A 123 32.37 3.65 -4.09
C ALA A 123 32.20 4.23 -2.68
N GLU A 124 33.10 5.15 -2.31
CA GLU A 124 33.08 5.79 -1.02
C GLU A 124 31.73 6.51 -0.78
N GLY A 125 31.17 6.37 0.42
CA GLY A 125 29.88 6.96 0.77
C GLY A 125 28.65 6.30 0.14
N SER A 126 28.81 5.22 -0.64
CA SER A 126 27.69 4.54 -1.30
C SER A 126 27.03 3.43 -0.47
N LEU A 127 27.59 3.10 0.70
CA LEU A 127 27.01 2.11 1.61
C LEU A 127 25.65 2.61 2.10
N HIS A 128 24.60 1.86 1.77
CA HIS A 128 23.26 2.10 2.23
C HIS A 128 22.62 0.79 2.65
N GLU A 129 21.69 0.91 3.60
CA GLU A 129 20.93 -0.21 4.11
C GLU A 129 19.46 0.04 3.81
N ILE A 130 18.74 -0.97 3.34
CA ILE A 130 17.32 -0.88 2.99
C ILE A 130 16.56 -1.89 3.84
N GLU A 131 15.71 -1.39 4.73
CA GLU A 131 14.79 -2.21 5.52
C GLU A 131 13.64 -2.71 4.65
N PHE A 132 13.16 -3.93 4.87
CA PHE A 132 12.08 -4.53 4.11
C PHE A 132 11.18 -5.37 5.00
N LEU A 133 9.91 -5.50 4.58
CA LEU A 133 9.00 -6.52 5.06
C LEU A 133 9.40 -7.87 4.44
N SER A 134 9.76 -8.82 5.30
CA SER A 134 10.21 -10.14 4.90
C SER A 134 9.07 -10.95 4.26
N PRO A 135 9.34 -11.79 3.25
CA PRO A 135 8.33 -12.71 2.69
C PRO A 135 7.99 -13.88 3.64
N HIS A 136 8.81 -14.12 4.66
CA HIS A 136 8.60 -15.15 5.69
C HIS A 136 8.91 -14.58 7.07
N MET A 137 8.25 -15.06 8.11
CA MET A 137 8.61 -14.70 9.48
C MET A 137 10.05 -15.10 9.77
N LEU A 138 10.79 -14.22 10.44
CA LEU A 138 12.22 -14.40 10.69
C LEU A 138 12.51 -15.47 11.75
N ASP A 139 11.53 -15.82 12.59
CA ASP A 139 11.68 -16.80 13.66
C ASP A 139 11.16 -18.19 13.32
N THR A 140 10.01 -18.31 12.63
CA THR A 140 9.40 -19.61 12.30
C THR A 140 9.48 -19.97 10.82
N ALA A 141 9.89 -19.04 9.96
CA ALA A 141 9.87 -19.18 8.50
C ALA A 141 8.47 -19.33 7.88
N ASP A 142 7.39 -19.05 8.62
CA ASP A 142 6.04 -19.10 8.06
C ASP A 142 5.86 -18.03 6.96
N PRO A 143 5.15 -18.33 5.86
CA PRO A 143 4.90 -17.36 4.80
C PRO A 143 4.08 -16.17 5.30
N ILE A 144 4.44 -14.97 4.83
CA ILE A 144 3.71 -13.74 5.11
C ILE A 144 2.76 -13.43 3.95
N TYR A 145 1.54 -13.06 4.31
CA TYR A 145 0.49 -12.62 3.41
C TYR A 145 0.21 -11.14 3.60
N LEU A 146 -0.43 -10.51 2.62
CA LEU A 146 -0.92 -9.14 2.68
C LEU A 146 -2.42 -9.17 2.45
N VAL A 147 -3.20 -8.78 3.45
CA VAL A 147 -4.67 -8.73 3.39
C VAL A 147 -5.11 -7.29 3.28
N GLY A 148 -5.99 -7.00 2.33
CA GLY A 148 -6.62 -5.70 2.13
C GLY A 148 -7.93 -5.84 1.39
N TYR A 149 -8.58 -4.71 1.10
CA TYR A 149 -9.89 -4.68 0.47
C TYR A 149 -9.89 -3.72 -0.72
N VAL A 150 -10.59 -4.12 -1.78
CA VAL A 150 -10.83 -3.31 -2.98
C VAL A 150 -12.33 -3.18 -3.17
N PHE A 151 -12.79 -1.94 -3.33
CA PHE A 151 -14.16 -1.59 -3.65
C PHE A 151 -14.25 -1.22 -5.11
N GLU A 152 -15.13 -1.91 -5.81
CA GLU A 152 -15.42 -1.71 -7.23
C GLU A 152 -16.68 -0.88 -7.38
N LEU A 153 -16.60 0.24 -8.10
CA LEU A 153 -17.78 1.01 -8.47
C LEU A 153 -18.62 0.17 -9.44
N LYS A 154 -19.95 0.26 -9.32
CA LYS A 154 -20.87 -0.34 -10.28
C LYS A 154 -20.52 0.12 -11.69
N ASP A 155 -20.49 -0.83 -12.62
CA ASP A 155 -20.10 -0.61 -14.02
C ASP A 155 -18.62 -0.23 -14.23
N CYS A 156 -17.73 -0.60 -13.28
CA CYS A 156 -16.28 -0.51 -13.46
C CYS A 156 -15.83 -1.27 -14.73
N SER A 157 -15.21 -0.55 -15.66
CA SER A 157 -14.72 -1.12 -16.92
C SER A 157 -13.26 -1.55 -16.87
N LEU A 158 -12.57 -1.30 -15.74
CA LEU A 158 -11.16 -1.65 -15.58
C LEU A 158 -10.99 -3.16 -15.39
N PRO A 159 -10.07 -3.82 -16.12
CA PRO A 159 -9.74 -5.23 -15.91
C PRO A 159 -8.83 -5.42 -14.68
N TRP A 160 -9.23 -4.86 -13.53
CA TRP A 160 -8.39 -4.79 -12.33
C TRP A 160 -8.13 -6.17 -11.71
N ARG A 161 -9.10 -7.08 -11.79
CA ARG A 161 -8.98 -8.45 -11.26
C ARG A 161 -7.85 -9.22 -11.93
N ASP A 162 -7.80 -9.19 -13.25
CA ASP A 162 -6.73 -9.82 -14.02
C ASP A 162 -5.39 -9.15 -13.74
N ALA A 163 -5.38 -7.83 -13.56
CA ALA A 163 -4.18 -7.09 -13.19
C ALA A 163 -3.62 -7.52 -11.82
N LEU A 164 -4.48 -7.85 -10.84
CA LEU A 164 -4.06 -8.31 -9.50
C LEU A 164 -3.11 -9.51 -9.56
N THR A 165 -3.29 -10.41 -10.52
CA THR A 165 -2.48 -11.64 -10.66
C THR A 165 -1.00 -11.38 -10.98
N ARG A 166 -0.65 -10.16 -11.43
CA ARG A 166 0.68 -9.81 -11.94
C ARG A 166 1.24 -8.54 -11.29
N LEU A 167 0.79 -8.22 -10.08
CA LEU A 167 1.29 -7.04 -9.36
C LEU A 167 2.67 -7.29 -8.72
N GLN A 168 3.45 -6.22 -8.67
CA GLN A 168 4.71 -6.11 -7.97
C GLN A 168 4.73 -4.75 -7.28
N PHE A 169 4.99 -4.72 -5.97
CA PHE A 169 4.84 -3.52 -5.15
C PHE A 169 6.18 -2.93 -4.70
N GLY A 170 6.16 -1.66 -4.29
CA GLY A 170 7.28 -1.05 -3.59
C GLY A 170 8.51 -0.69 -4.43
N GLY A 171 9.59 -0.38 -3.72
CA GLY A 171 10.92 -0.08 -4.27
C GLY A 171 11.75 -1.34 -4.58
N GLU A 172 12.96 -1.14 -5.09
CA GLU A 172 13.92 -2.22 -5.40
C GLU A 172 13.41 -3.29 -6.37
N ARG A 173 12.39 -2.97 -7.17
CA ARG A 173 11.78 -3.91 -8.15
C ARG A 173 12.77 -4.43 -9.20
N GLY A 174 13.78 -3.62 -9.54
CA GLY A 174 14.88 -4.02 -10.41
C GLY A 174 15.75 -5.14 -9.84
N TYR A 175 15.85 -5.22 -8.51
CA TYR A 175 16.49 -6.34 -7.78
C TYR A 175 15.52 -7.49 -7.49
N GLY A 176 14.31 -7.47 -8.06
CA GLY A 176 13.31 -8.51 -7.92
C GLY A 176 12.45 -8.44 -6.65
N TRP A 177 12.50 -7.32 -5.91
CA TRP A 177 11.72 -7.11 -4.68
C TRP A 177 10.23 -6.88 -4.96
N GLY A 178 9.39 -7.10 -3.96
CA GLY A 178 7.96 -6.81 -3.96
C GLY A 178 7.11 -7.72 -4.84
N LYS A 179 7.59 -8.90 -5.21
CA LYS A 179 6.81 -9.90 -5.95
C LYS A 179 5.71 -10.45 -5.05
N THR A 180 4.50 -10.50 -5.58
CA THR A 180 3.33 -11.06 -4.91
C THR A 180 2.60 -12.05 -5.80
N GLU A 181 1.82 -12.92 -5.16
CA GLU A 181 0.90 -13.85 -5.82
C GLU A 181 -0.49 -13.62 -5.24
N LEU A 182 -1.50 -13.50 -6.11
CA LEU A 182 -2.90 -13.42 -5.66
C LEU A 182 -3.34 -14.80 -5.18
N VAL A 183 -3.80 -14.89 -3.93
CA VAL A 183 -4.20 -16.15 -3.30
C VAL A 183 -5.72 -16.25 -3.17
N SER A 184 -6.37 -15.15 -2.77
CA SER A 184 -7.82 -15.10 -2.64
C SER A 184 -8.35 -13.74 -3.09
N LEU A 185 -9.54 -13.79 -3.72
CA LEU A 185 -10.34 -12.66 -4.12
C LEU A 185 -11.81 -13.03 -3.86
N GLU A 186 -12.37 -12.54 -2.76
CA GLU A 186 -13.70 -12.91 -2.28
C GLU A 186 -14.55 -11.67 -2.08
N LYS A 187 -15.87 -11.77 -2.28
CA LYS A 187 -16.77 -10.66 -1.91
C LYS A 187 -16.74 -10.47 -0.40
N ALA A 188 -16.80 -9.22 0.04
CA ALA A 188 -16.80 -8.86 1.46
C ALA A 188 -17.82 -7.75 1.74
N ASP A 189 -18.51 -7.89 2.88
CA ASP A 189 -19.51 -6.94 3.37
C ASP A 189 -18.97 -6.06 4.52
N ASP A 190 -17.75 -6.34 4.99
CA ASP A 190 -17.02 -5.59 6.02
C ASP A 190 -15.55 -5.39 5.61
N VAL A 191 -14.85 -4.55 6.37
CA VAL A 191 -13.40 -4.33 6.24
C VAL A 191 -12.74 -4.56 7.58
N PHE A 192 -11.98 -5.66 7.71
CA PHE A 192 -11.31 -6.02 8.95
C PHE A 192 -12.26 -6.03 10.17
N GLY A 193 -13.52 -6.43 9.97
CA GLY A 193 -14.57 -6.40 10.99
C GLY A 193 -15.29 -5.05 11.15
N TYR A 194 -14.87 -3.99 10.46
CA TYR A 194 -15.56 -2.70 10.47
C TYR A 194 -16.68 -2.66 9.44
N ALA A 195 -17.83 -2.14 9.84
CA ALA A 195 -18.97 -1.96 8.96
C ALA A 195 -18.64 -0.97 7.85
N VAL A 196 -19.02 -1.29 6.61
CA VAL A 196 -18.82 -0.43 5.45
C VAL A 196 -20.15 -0.11 4.75
N ASP A 197 -20.40 1.17 4.52
CA ASP A 197 -21.48 1.63 3.66
C ASP A 197 -20.97 1.82 2.22
N CYS A 198 -21.48 1.01 1.31
CA CYS A 198 -21.17 1.04 -0.12
C CYS A 198 -22.29 1.68 -0.98
N SER A 199 -23.25 2.38 -0.36
CA SER A 199 -24.37 3.02 -1.07
C SER A 199 -24.05 4.42 -1.61
N GLY A 200 -23.11 5.13 -0.98
CA GLY A 200 -22.79 6.52 -1.29
C GLY A 200 -21.90 6.75 -2.53
N HIS A 201 -21.30 7.95 -2.59
CA HIS A 201 -20.35 8.32 -3.64
C HIS A 201 -18.99 7.62 -3.47
N ARG A 202 -18.54 7.46 -2.23
CA ARG A 202 -17.36 6.67 -1.84
C ARG A 202 -17.79 5.61 -0.81
N PRO A 203 -17.07 4.49 -0.68
CA PRO A 203 -17.23 3.59 0.45
C PRO A 203 -16.91 4.32 1.76
N VAL A 204 -17.73 4.10 2.78
CA VAL A 204 -17.58 4.73 4.10
C VAL A 204 -17.39 3.65 5.16
N ILE A 205 -16.28 3.71 5.89
CA ILE A 205 -15.95 2.78 6.97
C ILE A 205 -16.37 3.39 8.29
N THR A 206 -17.13 2.63 9.09
CA THR A 206 -17.51 3.01 10.45
C THR A 206 -16.50 2.41 11.43
N VAL A 207 -15.77 3.27 12.13
CA VAL A 207 -14.79 2.89 13.15
C VAL A 207 -15.44 3.08 14.51
N PRO A 208 -15.63 1.99 15.30
CA PRO A 208 -16.20 2.09 16.64
C PRO A 208 -15.34 2.91 17.60
N ARG A 209 -15.93 3.32 18.72
CA ARG A 209 -15.17 3.97 19.80
C ARG A 209 -14.12 3.02 20.37
N GLY A 210 -12.89 3.50 20.52
CA GLY A 210 -11.76 2.73 21.08
C GLY A 210 -11.03 1.87 20.04
N GLU A 211 -11.55 1.81 18.82
CA GLU A 211 -10.96 1.06 17.73
C GLU A 211 -9.89 1.85 16.95
N ARG A 212 -9.12 1.14 16.13
CA ARG A 212 -7.93 1.66 15.45
C ARG A 212 -8.25 2.23 14.08
N LEU A 213 -7.52 3.26 13.68
CA LEU A 213 -7.50 3.75 12.31
C LEU A 213 -6.65 2.82 11.44
N LEU A 214 -7.18 2.41 10.29
CA LEU A 214 -6.53 1.45 9.37
C LEU A 214 -6.03 2.13 8.09
N ALA A 215 -5.94 3.45 8.09
CA ALA A 215 -5.32 4.22 7.02
C ALA A 215 -4.87 5.58 7.56
N HIS A 216 -4.03 6.26 6.78
CA HIS A 216 -3.74 7.66 7.05
C HIS A 216 -5.03 8.47 6.98
N THR A 217 -5.34 9.17 8.07
CA THR A 217 -6.61 9.87 8.24
C THR A 217 -6.36 11.37 8.32
N LYS A 218 -7.02 12.13 7.45
CA LYS A 218 -6.91 13.59 7.46
C LYS A 218 -7.37 14.14 8.81
N PRO A 219 -6.71 15.18 9.32
CA PRO A 219 -7.09 15.79 10.58
C PRO A 219 -8.48 16.39 10.42
N ASP A 220 -9.36 16.03 11.35
CA ASP A 220 -10.66 16.65 11.56
C ASP A 220 -10.61 17.34 12.94
N GLN A 221 -11.61 18.14 13.27
CA GLN A 221 -11.85 18.61 14.64
C GLN A 221 -12.13 17.46 15.64
N ALA A 222 -11.98 16.20 15.23
CA ALA A 222 -12.18 15.01 16.04
C ALA A 222 -10.98 14.72 16.95
N MET A 223 -11.30 14.27 18.15
CA MET A 223 -10.38 13.72 19.15
C MET A 223 -9.88 12.35 18.67
N ILE A 224 -8.86 12.32 17.82
CA ILE A 224 -8.12 11.10 17.48
C ILE A 224 -6.86 11.08 18.36
N ALA A 225 -6.59 9.96 19.01
CA ALA A 225 -5.39 9.80 19.82
C ALA A 225 -4.39 8.89 19.10
N GLY A 226 -3.27 9.44 18.64
CA GLY A 226 -2.26 8.67 17.93
C GLY A 226 -1.16 9.52 17.34
N GLU A 227 -0.23 8.88 16.65
CA GLU A 227 0.85 9.56 15.95
C GLU A 227 0.32 10.36 14.76
N VAL A 228 0.91 11.54 14.56
CA VAL A 228 0.70 12.37 13.37
C VAL A 228 1.99 12.46 12.59
N GLU A 229 1.90 12.40 11.27
CA GLU A 229 3.05 12.54 10.38
C GLU A 229 2.70 13.32 9.12
N PRO A 230 3.68 14.01 8.50
CA PRO A 230 3.50 14.54 7.16
C PRO A 230 3.44 13.37 6.16
N LEU A 231 2.35 13.28 5.41
CA LEU A 231 2.23 12.29 4.35
C LEU A 231 2.84 12.87 3.06
N VAL A 232 3.99 12.33 2.68
CA VAL A 232 4.77 12.79 1.53
C VAL A 232 4.89 11.66 0.51
N GLY A 233 4.61 11.97 -0.75
CA GLY A 233 4.81 11.07 -1.88
C GLY A 233 5.81 11.64 -2.88
N ARG A 234 6.49 10.74 -3.60
CA ARG A 234 7.28 11.09 -4.77
C ARG A 234 6.44 10.84 -6.02
N GLU A 235 6.09 11.90 -6.71
CA GLU A 235 5.19 11.85 -7.86
C GLU A 235 5.96 11.93 -9.19
N TRP A 236 5.34 11.38 -10.22
CA TRP A 236 5.80 11.52 -11.60
C TRP A 236 5.33 12.86 -12.16
N HIS A 237 6.23 13.66 -12.71
CA HIS A 237 5.89 14.87 -13.43
C HIS A 237 6.47 14.83 -14.85
N ASN A 238 5.69 15.26 -15.85
CA ASN A 238 6.06 15.18 -17.27
C ASN A 238 7.41 15.87 -17.59
N ASN A 239 7.78 16.91 -16.84
CA ASN A 239 9.03 17.65 -17.04
C ASN A 239 10.23 17.11 -16.22
N SER A 240 10.00 16.20 -15.27
CA SER A 240 11.00 15.85 -14.25
C SER A 240 11.26 14.34 -14.11
N GLY A 241 10.41 13.51 -14.74
CA GLY A 241 10.52 12.04 -14.66
C GLY A 241 10.00 11.46 -13.33
N ALA A 242 10.31 10.18 -13.09
CA ALA A 242 9.87 9.44 -11.90
C ALA A 242 10.44 10.01 -10.61
N GLY A 243 9.54 10.36 -9.69
CA GLY A 243 9.88 10.61 -8.29
C GLY A 243 10.73 11.86 -8.03
N ALA A 244 10.79 12.75 -9.01
CA ALA A 244 11.47 14.03 -8.93
C ALA A 244 10.62 15.13 -8.27
N SER A 245 9.28 15.00 -8.30
CA SER A 245 8.38 15.91 -7.61
C SER A 245 8.01 15.35 -6.24
N ILE A 246 8.11 16.19 -5.21
CA ILE A 246 7.67 15.85 -3.85
C ILE A 246 6.27 16.44 -3.68
N THR A 247 5.27 15.59 -3.43
CA THR A 247 3.90 16.00 -3.16
C THR A 247 3.58 15.80 -1.69
N HIS A 248 3.10 16.87 -1.06
CA HIS A 248 2.67 16.87 0.33
C HIS A 248 1.14 16.70 0.40
N PHE A 249 0.69 15.63 1.04
CA PHE A 249 -0.74 15.30 1.21
C PHE A 249 -1.34 15.83 2.52
N GLY A 250 -0.56 16.58 3.29
CA GLY A 250 -0.96 17.14 4.59
C GLY A 250 -0.28 16.43 5.77
N VAL A 251 -0.47 17.01 6.96
CA VAL A 251 -0.19 16.34 8.23
C VAL A 251 -1.42 15.51 8.57
N VAL A 252 -1.25 14.20 8.75
CA VAL A 252 -2.35 13.23 8.91
C VAL A 252 -2.07 12.32 10.10
N TYR A 253 -3.12 11.74 10.67
CA TYR A 253 -2.96 10.67 11.66
C TYR A 253 -2.49 9.39 10.97
N ALA A 254 -1.50 8.73 11.55
CA ALA A 254 -1.00 7.45 11.06
C ALA A 254 -1.96 6.29 11.40
N PRO A 255 -1.95 5.20 10.60
CA PRO A 255 -2.58 3.94 11.00
C PRO A 255 -2.15 3.50 12.41
N GLY A 256 -3.08 2.93 13.17
CA GLY A 256 -2.90 2.58 14.58
C GLY A 256 -3.33 3.67 15.57
N GLY A 257 -3.65 4.88 15.10
CA GLY A 257 -4.34 5.88 15.92
C GLY A 257 -5.70 5.36 16.43
N VAL A 258 -6.18 5.85 17.57
CA VAL A 258 -7.41 5.40 18.22
C VAL A 258 -8.51 6.43 18.01
N ALA A 259 -9.68 5.99 17.55
CA ALA A 259 -10.88 6.80 17.50
C ALA A 259 -11.46 6.94 18.92
N THR A 260 -11.45 8.14 19.52
CA THR A 260 -11.97 8.29 20.89
C THR A 260 -13.49 8.22 20.98
N ASN A 261 -14.18 8.32 19.83
CA ASN A 261 -15.63 8.16 19.64
C ASN A 261 -15.86 7.40 18.32
N GLU A 262 -17.04 6.81 18.16
CA GLU A 262 -17.44 6.22 16.88
C GLU A 262 -17.47 7.27 15.77
N ARG A 263 -16.92 6.93 14.59
CA ARG A 263 -16.79 7.84 13.45
C ARG A 263 -16.88 7.12 12.11
N CYS A 264 -17.40 7.83 11.13
CA CYS A 264 -17.48 7.38 9.74
C CYS A 264 -16.46 8.11 8.87
N PHE A 265 -15.68 7.35 8.11
CA PHE A 265 -14.65 7.87 7.21
C PHE A 265 -14.89 7.41 5.78
N ALA A 266 -14.96 8.34 4.85
CA ALA A 266 -14.94 8.05 3.43
C ALA A 266 -13.54 7.57 3.01
N VAL A 267 -13.49 6.50 2.21
CA VAL A 267 -12.26 6.00 1.59
C VAL A 267 -12.01 6.80 0.31
N GLU A 268 -11.12 7.77 0.41
CA GLU A 268 -10.74 8.66 -0.69
C GLU A 268 -9.60 8.10 -1.54
N SER A 269 -9.16 8.87 -2.53
CA SER A 269 -8.02 8.55 -3.39
C SER A 269 -6.82 8.03 -2.59
N PHE A 270 -6.15 7.02 -3.13
CA PHE A 270 -5.04 6.30 -2.49
C PHE A 270 -5.39 5.60 -1.15
N GLY A 271 -6.68 5.41 -0.85
CA GLY A 271 -7.13 4.78 0.38
C GLY A 271 -6.99 5.65 1.62
N LEU A 272 -6.89 6.97 1.45
CA LEU A 272 -6.85 7.91 2.57
C LEU A 272 -8.23 8.07 3.18
N TRP A 273 -8.27 8.24 4.50
CA TRP A 273 -9.52 8.44 5.21
C TRP A 273 -9.81 9.91 5.40
N GLN A 274 -11.01 10.31 5.03
CA GLN A 274 -11.52 11.65 5.25
C GLN A 274 -12.87 11.55 5.96
N LYS A 275 -13.06 12.37 6.99
CA LYS A 275 -14.34 12.43 7.71
C LYS A 275 -15.46 12.73 6.71
N GLN A 276 -16.53 11.96 6.78
CA GLN A 276 -17.76 12.28 6.07
C GLN A 276 -18.42 13.49 6.77
N SER A 277 -18.69 14.54 6.00
CA SER A 277 -19.36 15.77 6.45
C SER A 277 -20.79 15.50 6.89
#